data_AF-A0A327IZ57-F1
#
_entry.id   AF-A0A327IZ57-F1
#
_cell.length_a   1.000
_cell.length_b   1.000
_cell.length_c   1.000
_cell.angle_alpha   90.00
_cell.angle_beta   90.00
_cell.angle_gamma   90.00
#
_symmetry.space_group_name_H-M   'P 1'
#
loop_
_entity.id
_entity.type
_entity.pdbx_description
1 polymer ?
#
loop_
_entity_poly.entity_id
_entity_poly.type
_entity_poly.pdbx_seq_one_letter_code
_entity_poly.pdbx_strand_id
1 'polypeptide(L)'
;MDRVLQSFKNLFKCENPFKRHLYYVLLLVLPAIAGSIVSYIDKDTPKTVIITLLIVAAIVGLIAIVPAIFTLGYSLKFIKERLDNVLGFPMFNLDMFKKGLKLFPLYLTWGLYFAILFLVILVVPFALVFTFSISGASPVLGPILVILTVFVELLILMAICIFFAPFVSYVFIGFAKDETYRAEYFNPFTIFGYMKKSFKETITVALKFILATFLVNIVSGLLSGSLVVASVLITATAIMFSPDNADKIEYQPLVLILLIFITSISSILQIYGGSLVGFAATENYVEVYKNLIEEQKNSEVQE
;
A
#
# COMPACT_ATOMS: atom_id res chain seq x y z
N MET A 1 14.89 -17.85 7.75
CA MET A 1 14.87 -17.26 6.39
C MET A 1 14.13 -18.20 5.41
N ASP A 2 14.33 -19.51 5.53
CA ASP A 2 13.76 -20.52 4.61
C ASP A 2 12.24 -20.44 4.44
N ARG A 3 11.49 -20.23 5.54
CA ARG A 3 10.02 -20.09 5.47
C ARG A 3 9.57 -18.87 4.65
N VAL A 4 10.29 -17.74 4.77
CA VAL A 4 10.00 -16.53 3.97
C VAL A 4 10.25 -16.80 2.50
N LEU A 5 11.41 -17.39 2.17
CA LEU A 5 11.75 -17.77 0.80
C LEU A 5 10.74 -18.77 0.23
N GLN A 6 10.29 -19.71 1.04
CA GLN A 6 9.29 -20.69 0.65
C GLN A 6 7.94 -20.04 0.32
N SER A 7 7.49 -19.06 1.11
CA SER A 7 6.27 -18.31 0.81
C SER A 7 6.39 -17.53 -0.51
N PHE A 8 7.53 -16.91 -0.80
CA PHE A 8 7.75 -16.30 -2.12
C PHE A 8 7.71 -17.34 -3.24
N LYS A 9 8.37 -18.49 -3.09
CA LYS A 9 8.31 -19.60 -4.07
C LYS A 9 6.89 -20.10 -4.26
N ASN A 10 6.10 -20.17 -3.19
CA ASN A 10 4.72 -20.62 -3.24
C ASN A 10 3.85 -19.70 -4.10
N LEU A 11 4.14 -18.40 -4.21
CA LEU A 11 3.42 -17.50 -5.12
C LEU A 11 3.57 -17.88 -6.61
N PHE A 12 4.62 -18.62 -6.98
CA PHE A 12 4.88 -19.07 -8.35
C PHE A 12 4.44 -20.51 -8.63
N LYS A 13 3.99 -21.25 -7.61
CA LYS A 13 3.49 -22.63 -7.76
C LYS A 13 2.05 -22.66 -8.31
N CYS A 14 1.89 -22.27 -9.56
CA CYS A 14 0.60 -22.31 -10.26
C CYS A 14 0.80 -22.49 -11.77
N GLU A 15 -0.28 -22.83 -12.47
CA GLU A 15 -0.29 -22.84 -13.93
C GLU A 15 -0.12 -21.43 -14.49
N ASN A 16 0.82 -21.29 -15.44
CA ASN A 16 1.14 -20.04 -16.13
C ASN A 16 1.42 -18.86 -15.16
N PRO A 17 2.43 -18.97 -14.28
CA PRO A 17 2.68 -17.99 -13.22
C PRO A 17 2.91 -16.59 -13.79
N PHE A 18 3.66 -16.48 -14.90
CA PHE A 18 3.89 -15.22 -15.58
C PHE A 18 2.58 -14.51 -15.94
N LYS A 19 1.61 -15.22 -16.52
CA LYS A 19 0.32 -14.66 -16.92
C LYS A 19 -0.48 -14.16 -15.71
N ARG A 20 -0.48 -14.92 -14.60
CA ARG A 20 -1.21 -14.54 -13.38
C ARG A 20 -0.64 -13.30 -12.72
N HIS A 21 0.69 -13.22 -12.60
CA HIS A 21 1.38 -12.04 -12.09
C HIS A 21 1.17 -10.82 -13.01
N LEU A 22 1.23 -11.03 -14.34
CA LEU A 22 0.97 -9.96 -15.31
C LEU A 22 -0.45 -9.38 -15.19
N TYR A 23 -1.48 -10.21 -14.99
CA TYR A 23 -2.83 -9.69 -14.77
C TYR A 23 -2.93 -8.82 -13.52
N TYR A 24 -2.25 -9.20 -12.44
CA TYR A 24 -2.22 -8.36 -11.24
C TYR A 24 -1.51 -7.03 -11.51
N VAL A 25 -0.37 -7.06 -12.21
CA VAL A 25 0.36 -5.85 -12.63
C VAL A 25 -0.51 -4.92 -13.48
N LEU A 26 -1.33 -5.47 -14.38
CA LEU A 26 -2.26 -4.67 -15.20
C LEU A 26 -3.29 -3.91 -14.36
N LEU A 27 -3.70 -4.43 -13.20
CA LEU A 27 -4.59 -3.71 -12.28
C LEU A 27 -3.90 -2.51 -11.63
N LEU A 28 -2.56 -2.48 -11.59
CA LEU A 28 -1.80 -1.39 -10.98
C LEU A 28 -1.56 -0.22 -11.94
N VAL A 29 -1.79 -0.39 -13.24
CA VAL A 29 -1.46 0.60 -14.27
C VAL A 29 -2.18 1.92 -14.06
N LEU A 30 -3.52 1.91 -13.95
CA LEU A 30 -4.30 3.14 -13.79
C LEU A 30 -4.03 3.85 -12.45
N PRO A 31 -3.98 3.14 -11.29
CA PRO A 31 -3.55 3.75 -10.04
C PRO A 31 -2.15 4.38 -10.11
N ALA A 32 -1.20 3.70 -10.76
CA ALA A 32 0.16 4.21 -10.91
C ALA A 32 0.22 5.47 -11.78
N ILE A 33 -0.54 5.51 -12.87
CA ILE A 33 -0.65 6.71 -13.71
C ILE A 33 -1.27 7.88 -12.92
N ALA A 34 -2.35 7.63 -12.18
CA ALA A 34 -2.98 8.66 -11.36
C ALA A 34 -1.99 9.25 -10.33
N GLY A 35 -1.27 8.39 -9.60
CA GLY A 35 -0.26 8.83 -8.64
C GLY A 35 0.90 9.59 -9.30
N SER A 36 1.33 9.13 -10.48
CA SER A 36 2.42 9.78 -11.23
C SER A 36 2.03 11.18 -11.71
N ILE A 37 0.81 11.37 -12.20
CA ILE A 37 0.33 12.71 -12.60
C ILE A 37 0.40 13.69 -11.43
N VAL A 38 -0.03 13.26 -10.24
CA VAL A 38 -0.03 14.12 -9.04
C VAL A 38 1.39 14.46 -8.59
N SER A 39 2.37 13.58 -8.80
CA SER A 39 3.77 13.86 -8.43
C SER A 39 4.44 14.99 -9.23
N TYR A 40 3.87 15.41 -10.36
CA TYR A 40 4.33 16.55 -11.16
C TYR A 40 3.58 17.84 -10.84
N ILE A 41 2.78 17.87 -9.76
CA ILE A 41 2.12 19.08 -9.28
C ILE A 41 2.93 19.62 -8.11
N ASP A 42 3.70 20.68 -8.37
CA ASP A 42 4.47 21.37 -7.35
C ASP A 42 4.25 22.89 -7.38
N LYS A 43 5.06 23.62 -6.58
CA LYS A 43 4.98 25.08 -6.46
C LYS A 43 5.47 25.83 -7.72
N ASP A 44 6.29 25.19 -8.54
CA ASP A 44 6.97 25.78 -9.70
C ASP A 44 6.21 25.46 -11.01
N THR A 45 5.26 24.52 -10.95
CA THR A 45 4.39 24.10 -12.05
C THR A 45 3.50 25.27 -12.53
N PRO A 46 3.46 25.58 -13.84
CA PRO A 46 2.59 26.62 -14.37
C PRO A 46 1.11 26.37 -14.07
N LYS A 47 0.35 27.40 -13.66
CA LYS A 47 -1.07 27.27 -13.26
C LYS A 47 -1.95 26.54 -14.28
N THR A 48 -1.75 26.78 -15.57
CA THR A 48 -2.48 26.11 -16.67
C THR A 48 -2.18 24.62 -16.72
N VAL A 49 -0.93 24.23 -16.46
CA VAL A 49 -0.49 22.84 -16.37
C VAL A 49 -1.06 22.19 -15.11
N ILE A 50 -1.05 22.86 -13.95
CA ILE A 50 -1.65 22.37 -12.71
C ILE A 50 -3.13 22.00 -12.92
N ILE A 51 -3.94 22.90 -13.47
CA ILE A 51 -5.37 22.65 -13.68
C ILE A 51 -5.57 21.44 -14.60
N THR A 52 -4.77 21.34 -15.67
CA THR A 52 -4.82 20.22 -16.61
C THR A 52 -4.47 18.90 -15.92
N LEU A 53 -3.35 18.86 -15.18
CA LEU A 53 -2.92 17.68 -14.44
C LEU A 53 -3.93 17.25 -13.39
N LEU A 54 -4.56 18.18 -12.66
CA LEU A 54 -5.60 17.87 -11.69
C LEU A 54 -6.84 17.25 -12.35
N ILE A 55 -7.30 17.80 -13.48
CA ILE A 55 -8.44 17.24 -14.21
C ILE A 55 -8.12 15.83 -14.71
N VAL A 56 -6.94 15.63 -15.31
CA VAL A 56 -6.52 14.31 -15.82
C VAL A 56 -6.35 13.32 -14.66
N ALA A 57 -5.71 13.72 -13.56
CA ALA A 57 -5.56 12.89 -12.36
C ALA A 57 -6.92 12.49 -11.78
N ALA A 58 -7.89 13.41 -11.73
CA ALA A 58 -9.24 13.12 -11.25
C ALA A 58 -9.96 12.11 -12.15
N ILE A 59 -9.89 12.28 -13.47
CA ILE A 59 -10.49 11.34 -14.43
C ILE A 59 -9.84 9.96 -14.31
N VAL A 60 -8.50 9.88 -14.35
CA VAL A 60 -7.78 8.61 -14.24
C VAL A 60 -8.04 7.97 -12.87
N GLY A 61 -8.08 8.75 -11.79
CA GLY A 61 -8.39 8.30 -10.44
C GLY A 61 -9.80 7.71 -10.31
N LEU A 62 -10.81 8.34 -10.92
CA LEU A 62 -12.17 7.79 -10.97
C LEU A 62 -12.23 6.46 -11.72
N ILE A 63 -11.53 6.35 -12.86
CA ILE A 63 -11.46 5.10 -13.62
C ILE A 63 -10.68 4.04 -12.83
N ALA A 64 -9.66 4.44 -12.06
CA ALA A 64 -8.84 3.56 -11.23
C ALA A 64 -9.59 2.91 -10.05
N ILE A 65 -10.81 3.37 -9.72
CA ILE A 65 -11.69 2.70 -8.76
C ILE A 65 -11.96 1.25 -9.19
N VAL A 66 -12.22 1.03 -10.49
CA VAL A 66 -12.51 -0.31 -11.02
C VAL A 66 -11.38 -1.30 -10.74
N PRO A 67 -10.12 -1.06 -11.16
CA PRO A 67 -9.03 -1.96 -10.83
C PRO A 67 -8.75 -2.04 -9.33
N ALA A 68 -8.99 -0.99 -8.54
CA ALA A 68 -8.87 -1.07 -7.08
C ALA A 68 -9.89 -2.05 -6.45
N ILE A 69 -11.12 -2.10 -6.95
CA ILE A 69 -12.09 -3.12 -6.52
C ILE A 69 -11.62 -4.52 -6.96
N PHE A 70 -11.05 -4.66 -8.16
CA PHE A 70 -10.47 -5.94 -8.58
C PHE A 70 -9.30 -6.39 -7.69
N THR A 71 -8.42 -5.48 -7.23
CA THR A 71 -7.32 -5.86 -6.33
C THR A 71 -7.82 -6.31 -4.96
N LEU A 72 -8.91 -5.72 -4.43
CA LEU A 72 -9.59 -6.23 -3.23
C LEU A 72 -10.19 -7.63 -3.46
N GLY A 73 -10.82 -7.85 -4.61
CA GLY A 73 -11.32 -9.18 -4.97
C GLY A 73 -10.21 -10.23 -5.11
N TYR A 74 -9.08 -9.79 -5.65
CA TYR A 74 -7.88 -10.59 -5.81
C TYR A 74 -7.30 -11.01 -4.45
N SER A 75 -7.22 -10.08 -3.49
CA SER A 75 -6.76 -10.38 -2.14
C SER A 75 -7.71 -11.35 -1.42
N LEU A 76 -9.02 -11.16 -1.55
CA LEU A 76 -10.01 -12.10 -0.98
C LEU A 76 -9.82 -13.50 -1.53
N LYS A 77 -9.67 -13.63 -2.86
CA LYS A 77 -9.48 -14.92 -3.51
C LYS A 77 -8.17 -15.57 -3.10
N PHE A 78 -7.08 -14.80 -2.97
CA PHE A 78 -5.80 -15.30 -2.47
C PHE A 78 -5.94 -15.89 -1.07
N ILE A 79 -6.57 -15.15 -0.14
CA ILE A 79 -6.75 -15.62 1.23
C ILE A 79 -7.59 -16.91 1.26
N LYS A 80 -8.69 -16.94 0.51
CA LYS A 80 -9.57 -18.11 0.41
C LYS A 80 -8.83 -19.34 -0.13
N GLU A 81 -8.09 -19.18 -1.23
CA GLU A 81 -7.27 -20.26 -1.79
C GLU A 81 -6.24 -20.78 -0.78
N ARG A 82 -5.63 -19.90 0.04
CA ARG A 82 -4.72 -20.33 1.11
C ARG A 82 -5.41 -21.04 2.26
N LEU A 83 -6.61 -20.62 2.65
CA LEU A 83 -7.43 -21.36 3.63
C LEU A 83 -7.74 -22.78 3.14
N ASP A 84 -7.94 -22.93 1.83
CA ASP A 84 -8.18 -24.21 1.13
C ASP A 84 -6.88 -24.96 0.76
N ASN A 85 -5.72 -24.52 1.25
CA ASN A 85 -4.38 -25.08 0.98
C ASN A 85 -3.96 -25.09 -0.51
N VAL A 86 -4.59 -24.27 -1.34
CA VAL A 86 -4.20 -24.05 -2.74
C VAL A 86 -3.03 -23.06 -2.78
N LEU A 87 -1.96 -23.41 -3.48
CA LEU A 87 -0.76 -22.58 -3.65
C LEU A 87 -0.78 -21.77 -4.96
N GLY A 88 0.13 -20.80 -5.08
CA GLY A 88 0.26 -19.95 -6.26
C GLY A 88 -0.51 -18.64 -6.19
N PHE A 89 -0.30 -17.80 -7.20
CA PHE A 89 -1.06 -16.56 -7.39
C PHE A 89 -2.45 -16.88 -7.98
N PRO A 90 -3.53 -16.19 -7.56
CA PRO A 90 -4.88 -16.44 -8.04
C PRO A 90 -5.02 -16.31 -9.56
N MET A 91 -5.87 -17.13 -10.15
CA MET A 91 -6.25 -16.93 -11.56
C MET A 91 -7.22 -15.76 -11.66
N PHE A 92 -6.92 -14.77 -12.51
CA PHE A 92 -7.81 -13.64 -12.75
C PHE A 92 -9.18 -14.10 -13.27
N ASN A 93 -10.27 -13.58 -12.69
CA ASN A 93 -11.63 -13.79 -13.18
C ASN A 93 -12.53 -12.58 -12.87
N LEU A 94 -13.63 -12.42 -13.60
CA LEU A 94 -14.56 -11.29 -13.38
C LEU A 94 -15.30 -11.36 -12.04
N ASP A 95 -15.44 -12.56 -11.47
CA ASP A 95 -16.01 -12.76 -10.13
C ASP A 95 -15.20 -12.04 -9.04
N MET A 96 -13.92 -11.77 -9.26
CA MET A 96 -13.11 -10.92 -8.38
C MET A 96 -13.75 -9.55 -8.16
N PHE A 97 -14.38 -8.94 -9.16
CA PHE A 97 -15.02 -7.64 -8.95
C PHE A 97 -16.13 -7.72 -7.90
N LYS A 98 -16.98 -8.75 -8.00
CA LYS A 98 -18.06 -9.00 -7.03
C LYS A 98 -17.50 -9.26 -5.63
N LYS A 99 -16.43 -10.06 -5.53
CA LYS A 99 -15.70 -10.30 -4.27
C LYS A 99 -15.10 -9.02 -3.70
N GLY A 100 -14.55 -8.16 -4.55
CA GLY A 100 -14.00 -6.86 -4.17
C GLY A 100 -15.07 -5.93 -3.59
N LEU A 101 -16.24 -5.86 -4.23
CA LEU A 101 -17.38 -5.09 -3.71
C LEU A 101 -17.86 -5.61 -2.35
N LYS A 102 -17.86 -6.94 -2.15
CA LYS A 102 -18.16 -7.53 -0.84
C LYS A 102 -17.08 -7.20 0.20
N LEU A 103 -15.80 -7.11 -0.19
CA LEU A 103 -14.74 -6.80 0.76
C LEU A 103 -14.63 -5.30 1.08
N PHE A 104 -15.11 -4.45 0.18
CA PHE A 104 -14.96 -3.00 0.24
C PHE A 104 -15.48 -2.35 1.54
N PRO A 105 -16.68 -2.67 2.08
CA PRO A 105 -17.15 -2.06 3.32
C PRO A 105 -16.22 -2.28 4.51
N LEU A 106 -15.55 -3.44 4.56
CA LEU A 106 -14.61 -3.78 5.61
C LEU A 106 -13.33 -2.95 5.48
N TYR A 107 -12.78 -2.85 4.27
CA TYR A 107 -11.62 -1.98 4.00
C TYR A 107 -11.93 -0.51 4.27
N LEU A 108 -13.12 -0.04 3.90
CA LEU A 108 -13.55 1.33 4.16
C LEU A 108 -13.61 1.60 5.66
N THR A 109 -14.23 0.70 6.43
CA THR A 109 -14.38 0.87 7.89
C THR A 109 -13.02 0.89 8.58
N TRP A 110 -12.16 -0.09 8.30
CA TRP A 110 -10.81 -0.11 8.87
C TRP A 110 -9.93 1.04 8.38
N GLY A 111 -10.08 1.43 7.11
CA GLY A 111 -9.43 2.62 6.56
C GLY A 111 -9.83 3.90 7.29
N LEU A 112 -11.11 4.06 7.65
CA LEU A 112 -11.58 5.17 8.48
C LEU A 112 -11.02 5.10 9.91
N TYR A 113 -10.94 3.93 10.53
CA TYR A 113 -10.31 3.79 11.85
C TYR A 113 -8.85 4.21 11.84
N PHE A 114 -8.09 3.76 10.84
CA PHE A 114 -6.72 4.24 10.66
C PHE A 114 -6.72 5.75 10.40
N ALA A 115 -7.50 6.27 9.45
CA ALA A 115 -7.52 7.69 9.13
C ALA A 115 -7.78 8.58 10.36
N ILE A 116 -8.74 8.20 11.22
CA ILE A 116 -9.02 8.91 12.48
C ILE A 116 -7.82 8.83 13.42
N LEU A 117 -7.23 7.65 13.59
CA LEU A 117 -6.05 7.46 14.45
C LEU A 117 -4.86 8.31 13.96
N PHE A 118 -4.58 8.31 12.66
CA PHE A 118 -3.54 9.12 12.04
C PHE A 118 -3.82 10.61 12.23
N LEU A 119 -5.05 11.06 12.02
CA LEU A 119 -5.44 12.45 12.17
C LEU A 119 -5.26 12.92 13.63
N VAL A 120 -5.65 12.12 14.61
CA VAL A 120 -5.48 12.47 16.03
C VAL A 120 -4.00 12.57 16.39
N ILE A 121 -3.17 11.62 15.94
CA ILE A 121 -1.73 11.58 16.25
C ILE A 121 -0.96 12.71 15.56
N LEU A 122 -1.33 13.07 14.32
CA LEU A 122 -0.65 14.15 13.58
C LEU A 122 -1.15 15.53 13.99
N VAL A 123 -2.46 15.73 14.12
CA VAL A 123 -3.01 17.08 14.26
C VAL A 123 -2.82 17.63 15.68
N VAL A 124 -3.01 16.80 16.71
CA VAL A 124 -2.99 17.27 18.10
C VAL A 124 -1.61 17.80 18.53
N PRO A 125 -0.50 17.06 18.34
CA PRO A 125 0.80 17.53 18.80
C PRO A 125 1.44 18.51 17.80
N PHE A 126 1.17 18.39 16.50
CA PHE A 126 1.52 19.44 15.52
C PHE A 126 0.88 20.78 15.86
N ALA A 127 -0.42 20.84 16.19
CA ALA A 127 -1.09 22.09 16.55
C ALA A 127 -0.48 22.74 17.81
N LEU A 128 -0.08 21.94 18.80
CA LEU A 128 0.57 22.43 20.02
C LEU A 128 1.95 23.05 19.72
N VAL A 129 2.77 22.38 18.92
CA VAL A 129 4.13 22.84 18.60
C VAL A 129 4.13 23.99 17.59
N PHE A 130 3.16 24.00 16.66
CA PHE A 130 2.95 25.10 15.72
C PHE A 130 2.54 26.38 16.46
N THR A 131 1.63 26.28 17.43
CA THR A 131 1.23 27.43 18.28
C THR A 131 2.40 27.95 19.11
N PHE A 132 3.24 27.06 19.65
CA PHE A 132 4.46 27.41 20.37
C PHE A 132 5.53 28.07 19.46
N SER A 133 5.57 27.71 18.18
CA SER A 133 6.52 28.29 17.22
C SER A 133 6.10 29.67 16.72
N ILE A 134 4.79 29.92 16.57
CA ILE A 134 4.24 31.22 16.16
C ILE A 134 4.33 32.26 17.28
N SER A 135 4.38 31.85 18.55
CA SER A 135 4.51 32.78 19.69
C SER A 135 5.85 33.54 19.73
N GLY A 136 6.76 33.27 18.79
CA GLY A 136 7.97 34.08 18.58
C GLY A 136 9.10 33.81 19.57
N ALA A 137 9.03 32.73 20.35
CA ALA A 137 10.01 32.45 21.41
C ALA A 137 11.47 32.29 20.90
N SER A 138 11.67 31.84 19.64
CA SER A 138 12.97 31.91 18.95
C SER A 138 12.85 31.51 17.47
N PRO A 139 13.44 32.28 16.53
CA PRO A 139 13.37 32.00 15.09
C PRO A 139 14.13 30.75 14.63
N VAL A 140 14.95 30.16 15.51
CA VAL A 140 15.72 28.93 15.21
C VAL A 140 15.19 27.73 15.98
N LEU A 141 14.82 27.91 17.26
CA LEU A 141 14.34 26.80 18.10
C LEU A 141 12.92 26.34 17.69
N GLY A 142 12.06 27.26 17.24
CA GLY A 142 10.70 26.91 16.79
C GLY A 142 10.70 25.91 15.62
N PRO A 143 11.36 26.21 14.48
CA PRO A 143 11.46 25.28 13.35
C PRO A 143 12.10 23.93 13.72
N ILE A 144 13.14 23.92 14.54
CA ILE A 144 13.80 22.68 14.99
C ILE A 144 12.83 21.81 15.81
N LEU A 145 12.08 22.41 16.73
CA LEU A 145 11.07 21.69 17.52
C LEU A 145 9.96 21.13 16.64
N VAL A 146 9.47 21.89 15.66
CA VAL A 146 8.46 21.41 14.69
C VAL A 146 8.98 20.20 13.93
N ILE A 147 10.21 20.26 13.40
CA ILE A 147 10.81 19.16 12.64
C ILE A 147 10.96 17.91 13.51
N LEU A 148 11.48 18.05 14.74
CA LEU A 148 11.66 16.93 15.65
C LEU A 148 10.33 16.31 16.06
N THR A 149 9.32 17.13 16.37
CA THR A 149 7.99 16.64 16.72
C THR A 149 7.36 15.86 15.57
N VAL A 150 7.35 16.42 14.36
CA VAL A 150 6.82 15.73 13.18
C VAL A 150 7.58 14.42 12.93
N PHE A 151 8.90 14.42 13.06
CA PHE A 151 9.71 13.20 12.90
C PHE A 151 9.34 12.13 13.94
N VAL A 152 9.21 12.50 15.22
CA VAL A 152 8.82 11.57 16.30
C VAL A 152 7.40 11.04 16.09
N GLU A 153 6.45 11.89 15.68
CA GLU A 153 5.09 11.46 15.35
C GLU A 153 5.07 10.44 14.22
N LEU A 154 5.84 10.67 13.15
CA LEU A 154 5.98 9.72 12.04
C LEU A 154 6.56 8.38 12.51
N LEU A 155 7.53 8.38 13.42
CA LEU A 155 8.06 7.16 14.01
C LEU A 155 7.02 6.41 14.86
N ILE A 156 6.23 7.14 15.66
CA ILE A 156 5.15 6.56 16.46
C ILE A 156 4.08 5.93 15.56
N LEU A 157 3.67 6.64 14.50
CA LEU A 157 2.72 6.12 13.51
C LEU A 157 3.24 4.86 12.83
N MET A 158 4.51 4.86 12.43
CA MET A 158 5.13 3.70 11.81
C MET A 158 5.17 2.51 12.78
N ALA A 159 5.50 2.75 14.05
CA ALA A 159 5.46 1.71 15.08
C ALA A 159 4.04 1.15 15.24
N ILE A 160 3.03 2.01 15.39
CA ILE A 160 1.62 1.60 15.48
C ILE A 160 1.23 0.75 14.27
N CYS A 161 1.56 1.17 13.05
CA CYS A 161 1.25 0.40 11.85
C CYS A 161 1.90 -0.99 11.87
N ILE A 162 3.19 -1.07 12.24
CA ILE A 162 3.92 -2.34 12.32
C ILE A 162 3.29 -3.28 13.36
N PHE A 163 2.84 -2.75 14.50
CA PHE A 163 2.28 -3.56 15.57
C PHE A 163 0.80 -3.90 15.32
N PHE A 164 -0.01 -3.00 14.78
CA PHE A 164 -1.46 -3.20 14.62
C PHE A 164 -1.85 -3.85 13.30
N ALA A 165 -1.22 -3.47 12.18
CA ALA A 165 -1.62 -3.96 10.85
C ALA A 165 -1.62 -5.49 10.72
N PRO A 166 -0.66 -6.24 11.31
CA PRO A 166 -0.70 -7.70 11.31
C PRO A 166 -2.00 -8.26 11.89
N PHE A 167 -2.47 -7.70 13.01
CA PHE A 167 -3.69 -8.18 13.70
C PHE A 167 -4.97 -7.81 12.99
N VAL A 168 -4.99 -6.73 12.20
CA VAL A 168 -6.14 -6.42 11.33
C VAL A 168 -6.32 -7.49 10.25
N SER A 169 -5.24 -8.18 9.85
CA SER A 169 -5.32 -9.30 8.89
C SER A 169 -6.25 -10.42 9.38
N TYR A 170 -6.41 -10.61 10.70
CA TYR A 170 -7.39 -11.54 11.26
C TYR A 170 -8.80 -11.29 10.72
N VAL A 171 -9.21 -10.02 10.69
CA VAL A 171 -10.56 -9.62 10.27
C VAL A 171 -10.80 -10.02 8.82
N PHE A 172 -9.84 -9.74 7.95
CA PHE A 172 -9.94 -10.06 6.54
C PHE A 172 -9.87 -11.58 6.29
N ILE A 173 -9.09 -12.31 7.08
CA ILE A 173 -8.98 -13.78 6.99
C ILE A 173 -10.25 -14.46 7.52
N GLY A 174 -10.81 -13.98 8.63
CA GLY A 174 -12.10 -14.42 9.15
C GLY A 174 -13.22 -14.23 8.13
N PHE A 175 -13.33 -13.02 7.56
CA PHE A 175 -14.28 -12.73 6.49
C PHE A 175 -14.06 -13.61 5.25
N ALA A 176 -12.82 -13.89 4.85
CA ALA A 176 -12.53 -14.68 3.65
C ALA A 176 -13.01 -16.15 3.73
N LYS A 177 -13.19 -16.68 4.95
CA LYS A 177 -13.60 -18.07 5.18
C LYS A 177 -15.00 -18.36 4.65
N ASP A 178 -15.96 -17.50 4.95
CA ASP A 178 -17.37 -17.70 4.60
C ASP A 178 -17.98 -16.53 3.81
N GLU A 179 -17.23 -15.44 3.62
CA GLU A 179 -17.67 -14.19 2.99
C GLU A 179 -18.90 -13.57 3.69
N THR A 180 -19.06 -13.82 5.00
CA THR A 180 -20.15 -13.30 5.81
C THR A 180 -19.68 -12.20 6.74
N TYR A 181 -20.49 -11.15 6.86
CA TYR A 181 -20.23 -10.09 7.82
C TYR A 181 -20.61 -10.52 9.22
N ARG A 182 -19.68 -10.33 10.16
CA ARG A 182 -19.93 -10.49 11.59
C ARG A 182 -19.67 -9.17 12.28
N ALA A 183 -20.47 -8.84 13.30
CA ALA A 183 -20.33 -7.59 14.03
C ALA A 183 -18.92 -7.41 14.62
N GLU A 184 -18.28 -8.51 15.02
CA GLU A 184 -16.89 -8.54 15.49
C GLU A 184 -15.90 -7.96 14.47
N TYR A 185 -16.12 -8.12 13.16
CA TYR A 185 -15.18 -7.68 12.13
C TYR A 185 -15.16 -6.15 11.96
N PHE A 186 -16.21 -5.46 12.38
CA PHE A 186 -16.29 -4.01 12.34
C PHE A 186 -15.90 -3.36 13.66
N ASN A 187 -15.70 -4.14 14.73
CA ASN A 187 -15.34 -3.61 16.03
C ASN A 187 -13.81 -3.45 16.14
N PRO A 188 -13.28 -2.22 16.33
CA PRO A 188 -11.84 -1.99 16.44
C PRO A 188 -11.23 -2.59 17.70
N PHE A 189 -12.03 -2.99 18.71
CA PHE A 189 -11.52 -3.64 19.91
C PHE A 189 -11.28 -5.14 19.74
N THR A 190 -11.86 -5.74 18.71
CA THR A 190 -11.74 -7.18 18.42
C THR A 190 -10.28 -7.61 18.29
N ILE A 191 -9.42 -6.77 17.69
CA ILE A 191 -7.99 -7.05 17.53
C ILE A 191 -7.24 -7.19 18.86
N PHE A 192 -7.67 -6.55 19.96
CA PHE A 192 -7.02 -6.71 21.28
C PHE A 192 -7.22 -8.12 21.84
N GLY A 193 -8.38 -8.72 21.60
CA GLY A 193 -8.64 -10.11 21.95
C GLY A 193 -7.68 -11.06 21.23
N TYR A 194 -7.47 -10.85 19.93
CA TYR A 194 -6.55 -11.67 19.13
C TYR A 194 -5.09 -11.40 19.42
N MET A 195 -4.71 -10.14 19.66
CA MET A 195 -3.38 -9.79 20.13
C MET A 195 -3.01 -10.62 21.35
N LYS A 196 -3.89 -10.73 22.35
CA LYS A 196 -3.61 -11.53 23.55
C LYS A 196 -3.36 -13.01 23.25
N LYS A 197 -4.02 -13.58 22.24
CA LYS A 197 -3.94 -15.02 21.91
C LYS A 197 -2.74 -15.37 21.02
N SER A 198 -2.44 -14.58 20.00
CA SER A 198 -1.44 -14.91 18.97
C SER A 198 -0.36 -13.85 18.79
N PHE A 199 -0.10 -13.01 19.80
CA PHE A 199 0.90 -11.93 19.75
C PHE A 199 2.25 -12.42 19.20
N LYS A 200 2.82 -13.42 19.86
CA LYS A 200 4.19 -13.89 19.58
C LYS A 200 4.30 -14.40 18.15
N GLU A 201 3.35 -15.21 17.70
CA GLU A 201 3.34 -15.81 16.37
C GLU A 201 3.16 -14.74 15.29
N THR A 202 2.16 -13.87 15.47
CA THR A 202 1.85 -12.79 14.53
C THR A 202 3.01 -11.81 14.39
N ILE A 203 3.57 -11.32 15.50
CA ILE A 203 4.70 -10.38 15.46
C ILE A 203 5.96 -11.03 14.90
N THR A 204 6.18 -12.32 15.18
CA THR A 204 7.32 -13.05 14.58
C THR A 204 7.20 -13.10 13.05
N VAL A 205 5.99 -13.29 12.51
CA VAL A 205 5.75 -13.19 11.07
C VAL A 205 6.02 -11.77 10.59
N ALA A 206 5.44 -10.76 11.24
CA ALA A 206 5.63 -9.35 10.87
C ALA A 206 7.11 -8.96 10.79
N LEU A 207 7.90 -9.26 11.84
CA LEU A 207 9.34 -8.95 11.88
C LEU A 207 10.14 -9.62 10.75
N LYS A 208 9.81 -10.88 10.41
CA LYS A 208 10.46 -11.58 9.28
C LYS A 208 10.13 -10.90 7.95
N PHE A 209 8.90 -10.44 7.77
CA PHE A 209 8.46 -9.78 6.55
C PHE A 209 8.86 -8.31 6.47
N ILE A 210 9.21 -7.64 7.59
CA ILE A 210 9.90 -6.35 7.56
C ILE A 210 11.24 -6.49 6.85
N LEU A 211 12.06 -7.48 7.22
CA LEU A 211 13.33 -7.74 6.52
C LEU A 211 13.13 -8.08 5.04
N ALA A 212 12.09 -8.87 4.72
CA ALA A 212 11.74 -9.16 3.33
C ALA A 212 11.33 -7.89 2.57
N THR A 213 10.58 -6.99 3.22
CA THR A 213 10.19 -5.69 2.66
C THR A 213 11.42 -4.86 2.32
N PHE A 214 12.40 -4.78 3.21
CA PHE A 214 13.67 -4.09 2.93
C PHE A 214 14.38 -4.67 1.71
N LEU A 215 14.53 -5.99 1.63
CA LEU A 215 15.22 -6.64 0.51
C LEU A 215 14.49 -6.41 -0.83
N VAL A 216 13.16 -6.55 -0.85
CA VAL A 216 12.37 -6.31 -2.06
C VAL A 216 12.43 -4.84 -2.47
N ASN A 217 12.34 -3.91 -1.51
CA ASN A 217 12.46 -2.48 -1.80
C ASN A 217 13.84 -2.08 -2.31
N ILE A 218 14.92 -2.76 -1.88
CA ILE A 218 16.25 -2.55 -2.47
C ILE A 218 16.25 -2.95 -3.94
N VAL A 219 15.73 -4.14 -4.27
CA VAL A 219 15.67 -4.63 -5.66
C VAL A 219 14.78 -3.72 -6.53
N SER A 220 13.57 -3.42 -6.06
CA SER A 220 12.66 -2.51 -6.75
C SER A 220 13.24 -1.10 -6.87
N GLY A 221 13.98 -0.63 -5.85
CA GLY A 221 14.67 0.65 -5.85
C GLY A 221 15.81 0.72 -6.89
N LEU A 222 16.62 -0.33 -7.03
CA LEU A 222 17.65 -0.42 -8.06
C LEU A 222 17.06 -0.40 -9.48
N LEU A 223 15.97 -1.14 -9.70
CA LEU A 223 15.24 -1.11 -10.97
C LEU A 223 14.59 0.25 -11.24
N SER A 224 14.06 0.90 -10.21
CA SER A 224 13.49 2.24 -10.32
C SER A 224 14.58 3.30 -10.56
N GLY A 225 15.77 3.09 -10.02
CA GLY A 225 16.92 3.98 -10.21
C GLY A 225 17.37 4.08 -11.67
N SER A 226 17.34 2.96 -12.42
CA SER A 226 17.65 3.00 -13.86
C SER A 226 16.61 3.80 -14.66
N LEU A 227 15.34 3.76 -14.24
CA LEU A 227 14.28 4.59 -14.81
C LEU A 227 14.47 6.08 -14.53
N VAL A 228 14.99 6.44 -13.34
CA VAL A 228 15.38 7.83 -13.04
C VAL A 228 16.54 8.30 -13.91
N VAL A 229 17.52 7.43 -14.19
CA VAL A 229 18.59 7.78 -15.14
C VAL A 229 18.00 8.03 -16.53
N ALA A 230 17.04 7.21 -16.98
CA ALA A 230 16.35 7.43 -18.25
C ALA A 230 15.59 8.75 -18.29
N SER A 231 14.90 9.15 -17.20
CA SER A 231 14.20 10.45 -17.16
C SER A 231 15.17 11.63 -17.25
N VAL A 232 16.31 11.57 -16.55
CA VAL A 232 17.36 12.59 -16.66
C VAL A 232 17.88 12.69 -18.10
N LEU A 233 18.13 11.56 -18.77
CA LEU A 233 18.59 11.56 -20.17
C LEU A 233 17.55 12.16 -21.13
N ILE A 234 16.26 11.89 -20.93
CA ILE A 234 15.17 12.48 -21.72
C ILE A 234 15.14 14.00 -21.53
N THR A 235 15.17 14.47 -20.29
CA THR A 235 15.18 15.90 -19.98
C THR A 235 16.41 16.58 -20.57
N ALA A 236 17.60 15.99 -20.40
CA ALA A 236 18.84 16.52 -20.96
C ALA A 236 18.81 16.59 -22.50
N THR A 237 18.31 15.54 -23.15
CA THR A 237 18.13 15.51 -24.61
C THR A 237 17.16 16.60 -25.05
N ALA A 238 16.03 16.77 -24.36
CA ALA A 238 15.06 17.81 -24.68
C ALA A 238 15.65 19.22 -24.54
N ILE A 239 16.49 19.47 -23.52
CA ILE A 239 17.21 20.75 -23.35
C ILE A 239 18.15 21.00 -24.54
N MET A 240 18.88 19.98 -25.00
CA MET A 240 19.78 20.12 -26.16
C MET A 240 19.04 20.54 -27.43
N PHE A 241 17.79 20.09 -27.61
CA PHE A 241 16.95 20.45 -28.76
C PHE A 241 16.14 21.74 -28.58
N SER A 242 15.96 22.22 -27.35
CA SER A 242 15.27 23.49 -27.07
C SER A 242 15.96 24.27 -25.94
N PRO A 243 17.16 24.83 -26.18
CA PRO A 243 17.95 25.48 -25.13
C PRO A 243 17.25 26.71 -24.53
N ASP A 244 16.54 27.47 -25.35
CA ASP A 244 15.83 28.69 -24.95
C ASP A 244 14.68 28.44 -23.95
N ASN A 245 14.27 27.18 -23.79
CA ASN A 245 13.20 26.76 -22.86
C ASN A 245 13.70 25.84 -21.74
N ALA A 246 15.01 25.80 -21.48
CA ALA A 246 15.62 24.86 -20.53
C ALA A 246 14.91 24.85 -19.15
N ASP A 247 14.56 26.03 -18.63
CA ASP A 247 13.95 26.20 -17.30
C ASP A 247 12.51 25.68 -17.19
N LYS A 248 11.86 25.34 -18.31
CA LYS A 248 10.47 24.86 -18.37
C LYS A 248 10.32 23.58 -19.20
N ILE A 249 11.44 22.95 -19.54
CA ILE A 249 11.47 21.81 -20.47
C ILE A 249 10.63 20.64 -19.96
N GLU A 250 10.59 20.44 -18.65
CA GLU A 250 9.85 19.35 -17.98
C GLU A 250 8.34 19.50 -18.10
N TYR A 251 7.84 20.72 -18.31
CA TYR A 251 6.42 21.02 -18.50
C TYR A 251 6.02 21.02 -19.98
N GLN A 252 6.95 20.81 -20.91
CA GLN A 252 6.59 20.63 -22.31
C GLN A 252 5.76 19.34 -22.45
N PRO A 253 4.65 19.34 -23.20
CA PRO A 253 3.71 18.24 -23.21
C PRO A 253 4.33 16.86 -23.47
N LEU A 254 5.25 16.77 -24.45
CA LEU A 254 5.88 15.49 -24.81
C LEU A 254 6.85 15.00 -23.73
N VAL A 255 7.63 15.90 -23.14
CA VAL A 255 8.55 15.58 -22.03
C VAL A 255 7.74 15.13 -20.82
N LEU A 256 6.72 15.90 -20.44
CA LEU A 256 5.84 15.60 -19.31
C LEU A 256 5.13 14.25 -19.45
N ILE A 257 4.62 13.91 -20.64
CA ILE A 257 3.99 12.61 -20.90
C ILE A 257 5.00 11.46 -20.72
N LEU A 258 6.22 11.60 -21.25
CA LEU A 258 7.27 10.58 -21.10
C LEU A 258 7.71 10.43 -19.65
N LEU A 259 7.84 11.54 -18.93
CA LEU A 259 8.17 11.56 -17.50
C LEU A 259 7.08 10.87 -16.67
N ILE A 260 5.80 11.20 -16.92
CA ILE A 260 4.65 10.52 -16.28
C ILE A 260 4.69 9.02 -16.57
N PHE A 261 4.97 8.60 -17.82
CA PHE A 261 5.05 7.20 -18.19
C PHE A 261 6.15 6.45 -17.42
N ILE A 262 7.35 7.03 -17.33
CA ILE A 262 8.48 6.44 -16.60
C ILE A 262 8.18 6.33 -15.10
N THR A 263 7.64 7.39 -14.51
CA THR A 263 7.24 7.42 -13.10
C THR A 263 6.11 6.43 -12.82
N SER A 264 5.23 6.18 -13.79
CA SER A 264 4.18 5.16 -13.69
C SER A 264 4.78 3.75 -13.67
N ILE A 265 5.75 3.44 -14.53
CA ILE A 265 6.44 2.15 -14.52
C ILE A 265 7.17 1.94 -13.19
N SER A 266 7.89 2.96 -12.72
CA SER A 266 8.58 2.94 -11.42
C SER A 266 7.59 2.65 -10.28
N SER A 267 6.45 3.34 -10.27
CA SER A 267 5.38 3.13 -9.30
C SER A 267 4.80 1.72 -9.36
N ILE A 268 4.59 1.15 -10.56
CA ILE A 268 4.13 -0.22 -10.73
C ILE A 268 5.12 -1.21 -10.11
N LEU A 269 6.43 -1.04 -10.35
CA LEU A 269 7.46 -1.92 -9.79
C LEU A 269 7.48 -1.89 -8.26
N GLN A 270 7.34 -0.69 -7.67
CA GLN A 270 7.31 -0.53 -6.22
C GLN A 270 6.05 -1.14 -5.61
N ILE A 271 4.87 -0.84 -6.16
CA ILE A 271 3.58 -1.37 -5.66
C ILE A 271 3.55 -2.89 -5.81
N TYR A 272 3.99 -3.43 -6.95
CA TYR A 272 4.04 -4.87 -7.18
C TYR A 272 5.01 -5.57 -6.23
N GLY A 273 6.22 -5.01 -6.04
CA GLY A 273 7.19 -5.52 -5.08
C GLY A 273 6.62 -5.58 -3.67
N GLY A 274 6.03 -4.48 -3.19
CA GLY A 274 5.35 -4.44 -1.90
C GLY A 274 4.19 -5.44 -1.79
N SER A 275 3.42 -5.62 -2.87
CA SER A 275 2.31 -6.57 -2.93
C SER A 275 2.78 -8.01 -2.81
N LEU A 276 3.90 -8.40 -3.45
CA LEU A 276 4.48 -9.74 -3.31
C LEU A 276 4.84 -10.05 -1.85
N VAL A 277 5.44 -9.08 -1.16
CA VAL A 277 5.75 -9.21 0.27
C VAL A 277 4.45 -9.35 1.08
N GLY A 278 3.44 -8.52 0.78
CA GLY A 278 2.14 -8.58 1.43
C GLY A 278 1.42 -9.92 1.25
N PHE A 279 1.41 -10.49 0.05
CA PHE A 279 0.83 -11.80 -0.22
C PHE A 279 1.60 -12.93 0.48
N ALA A 280 2.92 -12.89 0.46
CA ALA A 280 3.75 -13.87 1.16
C ALA A 280 3.57 -13.78 2.69
N ALA A 281 3.43 -12.57 3.24
CA ALA A 281 3.11 -12.38 4.66
C ALA A 281 1.71 -12.91 4.98
N THR A 282 0.72 -12.61 4.14
CA THR A 282 -0.68 -13.06 4.28
C THR A 282 -0.77 -14.58 4.33
N GLU A 283 -0.01 -15.30 3.49
CA GLU A 283 0.07 -16.78 3.55
C GLU A 283 0.46 -17.28 4.95
N ASN A 284 1.41 -16.63 5.61
CA ASN A 284 1.84 -17.00 6.96
C ASN A 284 0.81 -16.58 8.02
N TYR A 285 0.15 -15.45 7.85
CA TYR A 285 -0.94 -15.04 8.75
C TYR A 285 -2.15 -15.97 8.66
N VAL A 286 -2.48 -16.47 7.46
CA VAL A 286 -3.54 -17.47 7.28
C VAL A 286 -3.24 -18.71 8.11
N GLU A 287 -2.00 -19.19 8.14
CA GLU A 287 -1.63 -20.36 8.96
C GLU A 287 -1.80 -20.10 10.46
N VAL A 288 -1.39 -18.92 10.94
CA VAL A 288 -1.56 -18.52 12.36
C VAL A 288 -3.04 -18.42 12.73
N TYR A 289 -3.84 -17.74 11.90
CA TYR A 289 -5.23 -17.44 12.24
C TYR A 289 -6.19 -18.60 11.95
N LYS A 290 -5.88 -19.49 11.01
CA LYS A 290 -6.68 -20.69 10.76
C LYS A 290 -6.82 -21.55 12.02
N ASN A 291 -5.72 -21.75 12.74
CA ASN A 291 -5.71 -22.48 14.01
C ASN A 291 -6.61 -21.83 15.06
N LEU A 292 -6.54 -20.49 15.21
CA LEU A 292 -7.37 -19.75 16.16
C LEU A 292 -8.86 -19.79 15.83
N ILE A 293 -9.22 -19.71 14.55
CA ILE A 293 -10.61 -19.76 14.10
C ILE A 293 -11.18 -21.18 14.31
N GLU A 294 -10.37 -22.22 14.13
CA GLU A 294 -10.78 -23.61 14.37
C GLU A 294 -10.94 -23.90 15.88
N GLU A 295 -10.06 -23.37 16.73
CA GLU A 295 -10.15 -23.50 18.19
C GLU A 295 -11.42 -22.84 18.77
N GLN A 296 -11.82 -21.65 18.29
CA GLN A 296 -13.05 -20.98 18.73
C GLN A 296 -14.31 -21.79 18.40
N LYS A 297 -14.36 -22.39 17.21
CA LYS A 297 -15.51 -23.21 16.79
C LYS A 297 -15.68 -24.44 17.68
N ASN A 298 -14.59 -25.03 18.15
CA ASN A 298 -14.65 -26.20 19.03
C ASN A 298 -15.06 -25.85 20.47
N SER A 299 -14.83 -24.60 20.90
CA SER A 299 -15.26 -24.13 22.23
C SER A 299 -16.75 -23.74 22.25
N GLU A 300 -17.28 -23.18 21.15
CA GLU A 300 -18.72 -22.88 21.01
C GLU A 300 -19.61 -24.13 20.83
N VAL A 301 -19.04 -25.28 20.44
CA VAL A 301 -19.78 -26.56 20.31
C VAL A 301 -19.81 -27.35 21.63
N GLN A 302 -19.04 -26.93 22.63
CA GLN A 302 -18.96 -27.56 23.95
C GLN A 302 -19.78 -26.82 25.03
N GLU A 303 -20.36 -25.67 24.71
CA GLU A 303 -21.40 -24.98 25.51
C GLU A 303 -22.80 -25.29 24.95
#